data_AF-A0AAJ0XB68-F1
#
_entry.id   AF-A0AAJ0XB68-F1
#
_cell.length_a   1.000
_cell.length_b   1.000
_cell.length_c   1.000
_cell.angle_alpha   90.00
_cell.angle_beta   90.00
_cell.angle_gamma   90.00
#
_symmetry.space_group_name_H-M   'P 1'
#
loop_
_entity.id
_entity.type
_entity.pdbx_description
1 polymer ?
#
loop_
_entity_poly.entity_id
_entity_poly.type
_entity_poly.pdbx_seq_one_letter_code
_entity_poly.pdbx_strand_id
1 'polypeptide(L)'
;MEPHRYKVVSGPEGFLPPAAASMGVALPEQSEGLIEGARVPAASALEEAATRLVNAKHPTFFPGPLILWNWKDGIAEKAQALKDLADTLGAKIIPMPDYRPKYPMINPEIEVNPNHPNPAIPAILGDGS
;
A
#
# COMPACT_ATOMS: atom_id res chain seq x y z
N MET A 1 -20.60 -22.58 -0.53
CA MET A 1 -20.74 -21.39 0.34
C MET A 1 -19.58 -20.49 0.00
N GLU A 2 -19.84 -19.35 -0.63
CA GLU A 2 -18.81 -18.34 -0.85
C GLU A 2 -18.27 -17.90 0.53
N PRO A 3 -16.95 -17.94 0.77
CA PRO A 3 -16.41 -17.47 2.04
C PRO A 3 -16.72 -15.98 2.16
N HIS A 4 -17.45 -15.62 3.22
CA HIS A 4 -17.75 -14.22 3.54
C HIS A 4 -16.43 -13.45 3.70
N ARG A 5 -16.04 -12.73 2.65
CA ARG A 5 -14.83 -11.91 2.61
C ARG A 5 -15.10 -10.61 3.36
N TYR A 6 -14.30 -10.34 4.39
CA TYR A 6 -14.42 -9.12 5.16
C TYR A 6 -14.26 -7.89 4.27
N LYS A 7 -15.23 -6.98 4.33
CA LYS A 7 -15.21 -5.69 3.65
C LYS A 7 -15.58 -4.62 4.66
N VAL A 8 -14.72 -3.62 4.81
CA VAL A 8 -15.00 -2.48 5.68
C VAL A 8 -16.28 -1.80 5.20
N VAL A 9 -17.27 -1.69 6.08
CA VAL A 9 -18.54 -1.01 5.80
C VAL A 9 -18.48 0.47 6.23
N SER A 10 -19.39 1.27 5.70
CA SER A 10 -19.58 2.65 6.18
C SER A 10 -20.12 2.67 7.62
N GLY A 11 -19.80 3.72 8.38
CA GLY A 11 -20.24 3.89 9.78
C GLY A 11 -19.09 3.78 10.79
N PRO A 12 -19.37 3.54 12.09
CA PRO A 12 -18.35 3.47 13.16
C PRO A 12 -17.21 2.48 12.87
N GLU A 13 -17.53 1.36 12.21
CA GLU A 13 -16.54 0.39 11.72
C GLU A 13 -15.63 0.98 10.64
N GLY A 14 -16.12 1.89 9.81
CA GLY A 14 -15.30 2.63 8.86
C GLY A 14 -14.35 3.64 9.52
N PHE A 15 -14.63 4.07 10.75
CA PHE A 15 -13.73 4.96 11.52
C PHE A 15 -12.65 4.18 12.27
N LEU A 16 -12.99 3.00 12.80
CA LEU A 16 -12.08 2.10 13.51
C LEU A 16 -12.28 0.65 13.04
N PRO A 17 -11.80 0.32 11.82
CA PRO A 17 -11.98 -1.03 11.30
C PRO A 17 -11.16 -2.02 12.13
N PRO A 18 -11.68 -3.23 12.42
CA PRO A 18 -10.87 -4.29 13.00
C PRO A 18 -9.61 -4.54 12.15
N ALA A 19 -8.53 -4.94 12.81
CA ALA A 19 -7.28 -5.24 12.15
C ALA A 19 -7.49 -6.31 11.07
N ALA A 20 -6.93 -6.10 9.87
CA ALA A 20 -7.12 -7.01 8.73
C ALA A 20 -6.72 -8.46 9.06
N ALA A 21 -5.66 -8.64 9.85
CA ALA A 21 -5.21 -9.95 10.33
C ALA A 21 -6.26 -10.65 11.20
N SER A 22 -6.96 -9.92 12.08
CA SER A 22 -8.05 -10.44 12.90
C SER A 22 -9.27 -10.86 12.07
N MET A 23 -9.38 -10.35 10.84
CA MET A 23 -10.43 -10.69 9.88
C MET A 23 -9.98 -11.78 8.89
N GLY A 24 -8.85 -12.45 9.14
CA GLY A 24 -8.36 -13.56 8.33
C GLY A 24 -7.59 -13.15 7.07
N VAL A 25 -7.26 -11.86 6.91
CA VAL A 25 -6.40 -11.40 5.81
C VAL A 25 -4.96 -11.74 6.13
N ALA A 26 -4.37 -12.63 5.34
CA ALA A 26 -2.96 -12.99 5.42
C ALA A 26 -2.13 -12.27 4.35
N LEU A 27 -0.82 -12.18 4.57
CA LEU A 27 0.11 -11.68 3.56
C LEU A 27 0.07 -12.59 2.31
N PRO A 28 0.22 -12.00 1.10
CA PRO A 28 0.30 -12.78 -0.13
C PRO A 28 1.66 -13.48 -0.25
N GLU A 29 1.69 -14.59 -0.97
CA GLU A 29 2.95 -15.19 -1.43
C GLU A 29 3.58 -14.33 -2.54
N GLN A 30 4.84 -14.57 -2.90
CA GLN A 30 5.57 -13.76 -3.88
C GLN A 30 4.92 -13.72 -5.28
N SER A 31 4.16 -14.76 -5.65
CA SER A 31 3.42 -14.85 -6.92
C SER A 31 2.00 -14.27 -6.85
N GLU A 32 1.60 -13.76 -5.68
CA GLU A 32 0.25 -13.28 -5.40
C GLU A 32 0.24 -11.77 -5.07
N GLY A 33 -0.94 -11.19 -5.15
CA GLY A 33 -1.23 -9.85 -4.64
C GLY A 33 -2.55 -9.84 -3.89
N LEU A 34 -2.85 -8.73 -3.23
CA LEU A 34 -4.11 -8.54 -2.52
C LEU A 34 -4.99 -7.53 -3.26
N ILE A 35 -6.21 -7.95 -3.58
CA ILE A 35 -7.32 -7.04 -3.90
C ILE A 35 -8.25 -7.12 -2.71
N GLU A 36 -8.64 -6.02 -2.05
CA GLU A 36 -9.68 -6.02 -0.99
C GLU A 36 -9.64 -7.25 -0.04
N GLY A 37 -8.45 -7.58 0.47
CA GLY A 37 -8.26 -8.64 1.47
C GLY A 37 -8.23 -10.10 0.98
N ALA A 38 -8.30 -10.40 -0.33
CA ALA A 38 -7.96 -11.76 -0.79
C ALA A 38 -6.84 -11.80 -1.81
N ARG A 39 -6.15 -12.94 -1.72
CA ARG A 39 -5.02 -13.34 -2.52
C ARG A 39 -5.51 -13.69 -3.92
N VAL A 40 -4.86 -13.08 -4.89
CA VAL A 40 -5.08 -13.29 -6.32
C VAL A 40 -3.70 -13.38 -6.98
N PRO A 41 -3.58 -13.92 -8.21
CA PRO A 41 -2.33 -13.86 -8.93
C PRO A 41 -1.80 -12.42 -9.05
N ALA A 42 -0.49 -12.21 -8.91
CA ALA A 42 0.11 -10.88 -8.94
C ALA A 42 -0.25 -10.08 -10.20
N ALA A 43 -0.35 -10.74 -11.35
CA ALA A 43 -0.77 -10.12 -12.61
C ALA A 43 -2.19 -9.53 -12.52
N SER A 44 -3.13 -10.25 -11.91
CA SER A 44 -4.50 -9.77 -11.71
C SER A 44 -4.56 -8.60 -10.72
N ALA A 45 -3.73 -8.62 -9.67
CA ALA A 45 -3.62 -7.49 -8.74
C ALA A 45 -3.08 -6.23 -9.42
N LEU A 46 -2.08 -6.39 -10.30
CA LEU A 46 -1.52 -5.28 -11.07
C LEU A 46 -2.53 -4.70 -12.07
N GLU A 47 -3.29 -5.55 -12.76
CA GLU A 47 -4.34 -5.12 -13.69
C GLU A 47 -5.42 -4.32 -12.96
N GLU A 48 -5.91 -4.83 -11.82
CA GLU A 48 -6.90 -4.12 -10.99
C GLU A 48 -6.35 -2.77 -10.49
N ALA A 49 -5.08 -2.73 -10.06
CA ALA A 49 -4.44 -1.49 -9.64
C ALA A 49 -4.38 -0.47 -10.79
N ALA A 50 -4.02 -0.90 -12.01
CA ALA A 50 -4.01 -0.05 -13.20
C ALA A 50 -5.41 0.46 -13.54
N THR A 51 -6.43 -0.40 -13.52
CA THR A 51 -7.83 -0.02 -13.74
C THR A 51 -8.28 1.04 -12.74
N ARG A 52 -7.97 0.89 -11.46
CA ARG A 52 -8.32 1.87 -10.42
C ARG A 52 -7.61 3.20 -10.61
N LEU A 53 -6.33 3.17 -11.00
CA LEU A 53 -5.54 4.38 -11.26
C LEU A 53 -6.07 5.18 -12.45
N VAL A 54 -6.37 4.51 -13.57
CA VAL A 54 -6.90 5.15 -14.79
C VAL A 54 -8.29 5.75 -14.56
N ASN A 55 -9.11 5.09 -13.74
CA ASN A 55 -10.47 5.57 -13.43
C ASN A 55 -10.53 6.56 -12.25
N ALA A 56 -9.41 6.87 -11.61
CA ALA A 56 -9.37 7.80 -10.49
C ALA A 56 -9.65 9.24 -10.96
N LYS A 57 -10.56 9.94 -10.28
CA LYS A 57 -10.86 11.34 -10.60
C LYS A 57 -9.70 12.30 -10.29
N HIS A 58 -8.94 12.01 -9.23
CA HIS A 58 -7.83 12.83 -8.73
C HIS A 58 -6.67 11.94 -8.25
N PRO A 59 -5.98 11.22 -9.16
CA PRO A 59 -4.89 10.33 -8.76
C PRO A 59 -3.77 11.15 -8.11
N THR A 60 -3.32 10.67 -6.95
CA THR A 60 -2.24 11.31 -6.19
C THR A 60 -1.34 10.24 -5.60
N PHE A 61 -0.04 10.32 -5.87
CA PHE A 61 0.98 9.45 -5.31
C PHE A 61 1.63 10.09 -4.09
N PHE A 62 1.86 9.26 -3.07
CA PHE A 62 2.52 9.65 -1.83
C PHE A 62 3.80 8.82 -1.61
N PRO A 63 4.87 9.06 -2.39
CA PRO A 63 6.10 8.29 -2.24
C PRO A 63 6.73 8.53 -0.87
N GLY A 64 7.03 7.44 -0.18
CA GLY A 64 7.75 7.44 1.09
C GLY A 64 9.27 7.45 0.92
N PRO A 65 10.03 7.48 2.04
CA PRO A 65 11.50 7.55 2.02
C PRO A 65 12.19 6.44 1.22
N LEU A 66 11.59 5.25 1.13
CA LEU A 66 12.21 4.15 0.38
C LEU A 66 12.32 4.41 -1.14
N ILE A 67 11.50 5.31 -1.68
CA ILE A 67 11.54 5.73 -3.10
C ILE A 67 12.22 7.09 -3.25
N LEU A 68 12.09 7.99 -2.27
CA LEU A 68 12.62 9.35 -2.36
C LEU A 68 14.16 9.43 -2.23
N TRP A 69 14.78 8.48 -1.53
CA TRP A 69 16.21 8.52 -1.24
C TRP A 69 16.92 7.48 -2.10
N ASN A 70 17.97 7.85 -2.85
CA ASN A 70 18.74 6.91 -3.65
C ASN A 70 19.72 6.09 -2.77
N TRP A 71 19.18 5.32 -1.83
CA TRP A 71 19.94 4.63 -0.77
C TRP A 71 20.47 3.25 -1.17
N LYS A 72 19.95 2.68 -2.26
CA LYS A 72 20.45 1.44 -2.87
C LYS A 72 20.32 1.50 -4.39
N ASP A 73 21.05 0.62 -5.06
CA ASP A 73 20.94 0.44 -6.50
C ASP A 73 19.49 0.08 -6.88
N GLY A 74 19.02 0.65 -7.99
CA GLY A 74 17.67 0.45 -8.50
C GLY A 74 16.59 1.35 -7.89
N ILE A 75 16.87 2.15 -6.84
CA ILE A 75 15.85 3.10 -6.33
C ILE A 75 15.60 4.23 -7.33
N ALA A 76 16.65 4.76 -7.96
CA ALA A 76 16.50 5.78 -8.99
C ALA A 76 15.60 5.33 -10.15
N GLU A 77 15.72 4.07 -10.58
CA GLU A 77 14.85 3.49 -11.62
C GLU A 77 13.40 3.40 -11.15
N LYS A 78 13.15 2.94 -9.91
CA LYS A 78 11.80 2.90 -9.32
C LYS A 78 11.19 4.29 -9.18
N ALA A 79 11.99 5.29 -8.78
CA ALA A 79 11.56 6.67 -8.68
C ALA A 79 11.21 7.26 -10.05
N GLN A 80 12.00 6.94 -11.08
CA GLN A 80 11.72 7.34 -12.46
C GLN A 80 10.43 6.68 -12.97
N ALA A 81 10.24 5.37 -12.76
CA ALA A 81 9.03 4.67 -13.16
C ALA A 81 7.77 5.26 -12.49
N LEU A 82 7.86 5.63 -11.20
CA LEU A 82 6.76 6.32 -10.51
C LEU A 82 6.49 7.69 -11.12
N LYS A 83 7.54 8.44 -11.47
CA LYS A 83 7.43 9.75 -12.11
C LYS A 83 6.74 9.65 -13.48
N ASP A 84 7.18 8.71 -14.31
CA ASP A 84 6.61 8.47 -15.63
C ASP A 84 5.13 8.05 -15.55
N LEU A 85 4.80 7.19 -14.58
CA LEU A 85 3.42 6.79 -14.31
C LEU A 85 2.56 7.99 -13.87
N ALA A 86 3.09 8.84 -12.99
CA ALA A 86 2.38 10.03 -12.53
C ALA A 86 2.13 11.02 -13.67
N ASP A 87 3.12 11.24 -14.53
CA ASP A 87 3.01 12.13 -15.68
C ASP A 87 2.01 11.57 -16.71
N THR A 88 2.01 10.25 -16.94
CA THR A 88 1.05 9.57 -17.83
C THR A 88 -0.40 9.72 -17.35
N LEU A 89 -0.63 9.67 -16.04
CA LEU A 89 -1.96 9.77 -15.43
C LEU A 89 -2.39 11.22 -15.13
N GLY A 90 -1.51 12.21 -15.36
CA GLY A 90 -1.72 13.57 -14.86
C GLY A 90 -1.88 13.63 -13.33
N ALA A 91 -1.26 12.68 -12.62
CA ALA A 91 -1.37 12.53 -11.19
C ALA A 91 -0.48 13.52 -10.44
N LYS A 92 -0.92 13.91 -9.25
CA LYS A 92 -0.10 14.72 -8.34
C LYS A 92 0.87 13.82 -7.59
N ILE A 93 2.04 14.35 -7.23
CA ILE A 93 2.98 13.69 -6.33
C ILE A 93 3.13 14.57 -5.09
N ILE A 94 2.83 14.00 -3.92
CA ILE A 94 3.03 14.64 -2.62
C ILE A 94 4.03 13.78 -1.85
N PRO A 95 5.34 14.13 -1.83
CA PRO A 95 6.33 13.33 -1.12
C PRO A 95 5.97 13.26 0.36
N MET A 96 5.92 12.04 0.90
CA MET A 96 5.78 11.88 2.34
C MET A 96 7.12 12.24 2.98
N PRO A 97 7.15 13.23 3.89
CA PRO A 97 8.38 13.55 4.60
C PRO A 97 8.79 12.31 5.42
N ASP A 98 10.09 12.20 5.67
CA ASP A 98 10.62 11.10 6.45
C ASP A 98 10.19 11.25 7.92
N TYR A 99 9.07 10.61 8.25
CA TYR A 99 8.52 10.57 9.60
C TYR A 99 9.20 9.51 10.48
N ARG A 100 10.35 8.93 10.05
CA ARG A 100 11.11 8.02 10.93
C ARG A 100 11.20 8.68 12.31
N PRO A 101 10.73 7.99 13.37
CA PRO A 101 10.66 8.57 14.69
C PRO A 101 12.02 9.14 15.07
N LYS A 102 12.09 10.41 15.50
CA LYS A 102 13.18 10.89 16.39
C LYS A 102 13.09 10.25 17.78
N TYR A 103 12.32 9.17 17.94
CA TYR A 103 12.04 8.49 19.19
C TYR A 103 12.95 7.28 19.35
N PRO A 104 13.46 7.01 20.57
CA PRO A 104 14.32 5.87 20.82
C PRO A 104 13.52 4.57 20.60
N MET A 105 13.97 3.79 19.61
CA MET A 105 13.72 2.35 19.39
C MET A 105 12.36 1.82 19.84
N ILE A 106 11.38 1.90 18.93
CA ILE A 106 10.18 1.06 18.97
C ILE A 106 10.62 -0.41 18.97
N ASN A 107 10.14 -1.21 19.92
CA ASN A 107 10.33 -2.66 19.90
C ASN A 107 9.25 -3.29 19.01
N PRO A 108 9.60 -3.78 17.81
CA PRO A 108 8.64 -4.32 16.86
C PRO A 108 7.92 -5.58 17.37
N GLU A 109 8.42 -6.23 18.43
CA GLU A 109 7.73 -7.38 19.05
C GLU A 109 6.60 -6.98 20.01
N ILE A 110 6.54 -5.71 20.43
CA ILE A 110 5.57 -5.22 21.43
C ILE A 110 4.59 -4.23 20.78
N GLU A 111 5.05 -3.43 19.82
CA GLU A 111 4.25 -2.37 19.22
C GLU A 111 3.60 -2.83 17.91
N VAL A 112 2.29 -3.10 17.99
CA VAL A 112 1.44 -3.30 16.81
C VAL A 112 1.31 -1.96 16.08
N ASN A 113 1.65 -1.94 14.79
CA ASN A 113 1.51 -0.77 13.93
C ASN A 113 0.10 -0.15 14.11
N PRO A 114 -0.03 1.11 14.55
CA PRO A 114 -1.33 1.72 14.72
C PRO A 114 -2.09 1.70 13.39
N ASN A 115 -3.40 1.47 13.49
CA ASN A 115 -4.32 1.40 12.36
C ASN A 115 -4.25 2.73 11.58
N HIS A 116 -3.65 2.72 10.39
CA HIS A 116 -3.48 3.93 9.59
C HIS A 116 -4.79 4.24 8.83
N PRO A 117 -5.50 5.35 9.12
CA PRO A 117 -6.87 5.59 8.64
C PRO A 117 -6.98 6.03 7.17
N ASN A 118 -5.90 6.04 6.39
CA ASN A 118 -5.94 6.50 5.00
C ASN A 118 -6.26 5.36 4.02
N PRO A 119 -7.27 5.48 3.14
CA PRO A 119 -7.60 4.47 2.11
C PRO A 119 -6.60 4.42 0.94
N ALA A 120 -5.41 5.02 1.06
CA ALA A 120 -4.41 4.97 0.01
C ALA A 120 -3.84 3.55 -0.11
N ILE A 121 -3.89 3.00 -1.33
CA ILE A 121 -3.33 1.70 -1.71
C ILE A 121 -1.87 1.64 -1.22
N PRO A 122 -1.54 0.84 -0.20
CA PRO A 122 -0.15 0.58 0.15
C PRO A 122 0.38 -0.40 -0.91
N ALA A 123 1.16 0.09 -1.86
CA ALA A 123 1.95 -0.78 -2.72
C ALA A 123 3.08 -1.38 -1.86
N ILE A 124 2.79 -2.48 -1.17
CA ILE A 124 3.82 -3.33 -0.56
C ILE A 124 4.31 -4.26 -1.66
N LEU A 125 5.36 -3.84 -2.36
CA LEU A 125 6.24 -4.77 -3.08
C LEU A 125 7.37 -5.10 -2.10
N GLY A 126 7.19 -6.18 -1.34
CA GLY A 126 8.23 -6.70 -0.46
C GLY A 126 9.32 -7.35 -1.30
N ASP A 127 10.54 -6.82 -1.22
CA ASP A 127 11.76 -7.58 -1.44
C ASP A 127 12.17 -8.23 -0.11
N GLY A 128 11.57 -9.39 0.18
CA GLY A 128 12.11 -10.30 1.18
C GLY A 128 13.44 -10.85 0.68
N SER A 129 14.50 -10.56 1.42
CA SER A 129 15.81 -11.23 1.38
C SER A 129 15.68 -12.73 1.52
#